data_AF-A0A7C4YZD0-F1
#
_entry.id   AF-A0A7C4YZD0-F1
#
_cell.length_a   1.000
_cell.length_b   1.000
_cell.length_c   1.000
_cell.angle_alpha   90.00
_cell.angle_beta   90.00
_cell.angle_gamma   90.00
#
_symmetry.space_group_name_H-M   'P 1'
#
loop_
_entity.id
_entity.type
_entity.pdbx_description
1 polymer ?
#
loop_
_entity_poly.entity_id
_entity_poly.type
_entity_poly.pdbx_seq_one_letter_code
_entity_poly.pdbx_strand_id
1 'polypeptide(L)'
;MRPLIATAVVTLVFLGCAFGQEKPGPKVTAPPESFFAKVRERDREAAVRFYKKYVDVKGLAVVASGDVADEALLRTHHIVTHILAGRPDILDAMAKHGTRLIIIGKDQVYTDMPEYRNHPNPDYMNERVRGTGGLDVTSFGEENLLHLPLDRYDDESIAVHEFCHTIDAALSRIDSTWRKRLGETYRKAMTNGLWRFAYAASNPAEYWAEIAQSYFDCNRINNWNHNSIGTREQLKQYDPDGYDLVHATFKLTPANDWRFQPLRRQPSVLPPPAKFKIDRYYTKFTWAREFTVLGSKEVSDEAMLKVNDIIRKMFAYRHDILKALIADGVRMVVLGRNEKMSALPEIKAADANGAELRYHDYSPNRKLLVVPEENVLGLPGDPFAGK
;
A
#
# COMPACT_ATOMS: atom_id res chain seq x y z
N MET A 1 -47.37 72.81 6.98
CA MET A 1 -47.07 71.48 6.42
C MET A 1 -45.68 71.06 6.91
N ARG A 2 -45.60 70.09 7.82
CA ARG A 2 -44.36 69.47 8.33
C ARG A 2 -44.45 67.97 8.04
N PRO A 3 -43.43 67.31 7.47
CA PRO A 3 -43.55 65.93 7.06
C PRO A 3 -43.40 64.97 8.25
N LEU A 4 -44.25 63.93 8.29
CA LEU A 4 -44.09 62.77 9.16
C LEU A 4 -42.90 61.92 8.68
N ILE A 5 -41.97 61.62 9.59
CA ILE A 5 -40.92 60.63 9.36
C ILE A 5 -41.42 59.30 9.95
N ALA A 6 -41.71 58.34 9.07
CA ALA A 6 -42.05 56.97 9.44
C ALA A 6 -40.77 56.22 9.83
N THR A 7 -40.72 55.70 11.06
CA THR A 7 -39.61 54.88 11.55
C THR A 7 -39.90 53.41 11.20
N ALA A 8 -39.15 52.84 10.27
CA ALA A 8 -39.25 51.43 9.91
C ALA A 8 -38.46 50.59 10.92
N VAL A 9 -39.16 49.71 11.65
CA VAL A 9 -38.55 48.71 12.52
C VAL A 9 -38.13 47.52 11.64
N VAL A 10 -36.83 47.30 11.51
CA VAL A 10 -36.27 46.12 10.82
C VAL A 10 -36.13 45.00 11.85
N THR A 11 -37.01 44.00 11.77
CA THR A 11 -36.92 42.77 12.55
C THR A 11 -35.88 41.85 11.90
N LEU A 12 -34.69 41.74 12.48
CA LEU A 12 -33.69 40.75 12.08
C LEU A 12 -34.16 39.35 12.50
N VAL A 13 -34.53 38.53 11.52
CA VAL A 13 -34.75 37.09 11.72
C VAL A 13 -33.39 36.40 11.67
N PHE A 14 -32.87 35.98 12.83
CA PHE A 14 -31.73 35.08 12.90
C PHE A 14 -32.19 33.67 12.47
N LEU A 15 -31.89 33.28 11.23
CA LEU A 15 -31.89 31.87 10.86
C LEU A 15 -30.75 31.19 11.64
N GLY A 16 -31.11 30.42 12.66
CA GLY A 16 -30.17 29.53 13.32
C GLY A 16 -29.71 28.45 12.34
N CYS A 17 -28.47 28.55 11.88
CA CYS A 17 -27.79 27.41 11.25
C CYS A 17 -27.64 26.32 12.31
N ALA A 18 -28.49 25.30 12.24
CA ALA A 18 -28.28 24.06 12.97
C ALA A 18 -27.01 23.41 12.40
N PHE A 19 -25.89 23.58 13.10
CA PHE A 19 -24.72 22.72 12.91
C PHE A 19 -25.18 21.29 13.23
N GLY A 20 -25.38 20.49 12.20
CA GLY A 20 -25.60 19.06 12.37
C GLY A 20 -24.42 18.50 13.15
N GLN A 21 -24.69 17.86 14.29
CA GLN A 21 -23.68 17.07 14.98
C GLN A 21 -23.17 16.01 14.00
N GLU A 22 -21.91 16.10 13.59
CA GLU A 22 -21.26 15.00 12.89
C GLU A 22 -21.42 13.75 13.74
N LYS A 23 -21.97 12.67 13.15
CA LYS A 23 -22.00 11.38 13.83
C LYS A 23 -20.56 11.03 14.20
N PRO A 24 -20.27 10.70 15.47
CA PRO A 24 -18.92 10.36 15.86
C PRO A 24 -18.44 9.18 15.01
N GLY A 25 -17.25 9.33 14.41
CA GLY A 25 -16.64 8.29 13.59
C GLY A 25 -16.40 6.98 14.35
N PRO A 26 -16.03 5.90 13.65
CA PRO A 26 -15.70 4.63 14.29
C PRO A 26 -14.58 4.85 15.34
N LYS A 27 -14.69 4.16 16.47
CA LYS A 27 -13.69 4.21 17.55
C LYS A 27 -13.03 2.85 17.68
N VAL A 28 -11.71 2.86 17.93
CA VAL A 28 -10.97 1.65 18.27
C VAL A 28 -11.27 1.29 19.73
N THR A 29 -11.64 0.04 19.97
CA THR A 29 -11.92 -0.50 21.31
C THR A 29 -11.19 -1.82 21.52
N ALA A 30 -11.30 -2.40 22.73
CA ALA A 30 -10.92 -3.80 22.93
C ALA A 30 -11.91 -4.74 22.21
N PRO A 31 -11.48 -5.90 21.69
CA PRO A 31 -12.38 -6.86 21.07
C PRO A 31 -13.39 -7.41 22.10
N PRO A 32 -14.69 -7.45 21.77
CA PRO A 32 -15.71 -8.02 22.66
C PRO A 32 -15.60 -9.55 22.74
N GLU A 33 -16.11 -10.16 23.81
CA GLU A 33 -16.14 -11.63 23.95
C GLU A 33 -16.88 -12.32 22.79
N SER A 34 -17.91 -11.66 22.25
CA SER A 34 -18.67 -12.14 21.10
C SER A 34 -17.84 -12.28 19.82
N PHE A 35 -16.74 -11.51 19.69
CA PHE A 35 -15.78 -11.71 18.60
C PHE A 35 -15.00 -13.02 18.80
N PHE A 36 -14.43 -13.25 19.99
CA PHE A 36 -13.64 -14.45 20.27
C PHE A 36 -14.44 -15.75 20.19
N ALA A 37 -15.75 -15.70 20.48
CA ALA A 37 -16.65 -16.83 20.28
C ALA A 37 -16.69 -17.33 18.82
N LYS A 38 -16.50 -16.43 17.84
CA LYS A 38 -16.47 -16.75 16.40
C LYS A 38 -15.10 -17.21 15.90
N VAL A 39 -14.03 -17.02 16.68
CA VAL A 39 -12.70 -17.54 16.34
C VAL A 39 -12.70 -19.06 16.48
N ARG A 40 -12.07 -19.75 15.52
CA ARG A 40 -11.91 -21.20 15.52
C ARG A 40 -11.34 -21.66 16.87
N GLU A 41 -11.89 -22.73 17.43
CA GLU A 41 -11.55 -23.20 18.78
C GLU A 41 -10.04 -23.34 18.98
N ARG A 42 -9.36 -23.99 18.03
CA ARG A 42 -7.90 -24.17 18.06
C ARG A 42 -7.10 -22.86 18.09
N ASP A 43 -7.66 -21.74 17.62
CA ASP A 43 -6.98 -20.44 17.50
C ASP A 43 -7.43 -19.44 18.58
N ARG A 44 -8.54 -19.73 19.29
CA ARG A 44 -9.23 -18.81 20.19
C ARG A 44 -8.36 -18.32 21.33
N GLU A 45 -7.68 -19.22 22.02
CA GLU A 45 -6.85 -18.88 23.17
C GLU A 45 -5.68 -17.95 22.78
N ALA A 46 -5.04 -18.23 21.64
CA ALA A 46 -4.02 -17.39 21.06
C ALA A 46 -4.60 -16.02 20.64
N ALA A 47 -5.77 -16.00 20.03
CA ALA A 47 -6.46 -14.77 19.64
C ALA A 47 -6.80 -13.86 20.83
N VAL A 48 -7.30 -14.42 21.94
CA VAL A 48 -7.59 -13.66 23.18
C VAL A 48 -6.34 -12.99 23.74
N ARG A 49 -5.21 -13.70 23.71
CA ARG A 49 -3.92 -13.14 24.15
C ARG A 49 -3.38 -12.09 23.19
N PHE A 50 -3.55 -12.29 21.89
CA PHE A 50 -2.91 -11.48 20.86
C PHE A 50 -3.68 -10.20 20.51
N TYR A 51 -4.98 -10.31 20.23
CA TYR A 51 -5.78 -9.18 19.77
C TYR A 51 -6.16 -8.25 20.92
N LYS A 52 -5.86 -6.96 20.74
CA LYS A 52 -6.11 -5.90 21.73
C LYS A 52 -6.91 -4.73 21.17
N LYS A 53 -6.98 -4.61 19.84
CA LYS A 53 -7.67 -3.53 19.13
C LYS A 53 -8.75 -4.11 18.22
N TYR A 54 -9.88 -3.43 18.16
CA TYR A 54 -11.07 -3.82 17.42
C TYR A 54 -11.81 -2.60 16.87
N VAL A 55 -12.32 -2.73 15.65
CA VAL A 55 -13.32 -1.85 15.05
C VAL A 55 -14.40 -2.71 14.39
N ASP A 56 -15.66 -2.37 14.64
CA ASP A 56 -16.79 -2.98 13.94
C ASP A 56 -17.07 -2.23 12.63
N VAL A 57 -17.21 -2.97 11.53
CA VAL A 57 -17.64 -2.45 10.23
C VAL A 57 -18.97 -3.09 9.86
N LYS A 58 -20.04 -2.67 10.53
CA LYS A 58 -21.40 -3.19 10.33
C LYS A 58 -21.47 -4.72 10.51
N GLY A 59 -20.86 -5.23 11.58
CA GLY A 59 -20.79 -6.66 11.90
C GLY A 59 -19.58 -7.40 11.32
N LEU A 60 -18.81 -6.78 10.41
CA LEU A 60 -17.50 -7.28 9.99
C LEU A 60 -16.44 -6.81 10.97
N ALA A 61 -15.76 -7.76 11.62
CA ALA A 61 -14.73 -7.45 12.61
C ALA A 61 -13.41 -7.05 11.94
N VAL A 62 -12.81 -5.93 12.37
CA VAL A 62 -11.41 -5.59 12.11
C VAL A 62 -10.66 -5.70 13.43
N VAL A 63 -9.60 -6.51 13.49
CA VAL A 63 -8.81 -6.71 14.71
C VAL A 63 -7.31 -6.59 14.48
N ALA A 64 -6.61 -6.19 15.53
CA ALA A 64 -5.15 -6.08 15.52
C ALA A 64 -4.55 -6.30 16.91
N SER A 65 -3.24 -6.53 16.95
CA SER A 65 -2.46 -6.50 18.19
C SER A 65 -2.43 -5.10 18.81
N GLY A 66 -1.90 -4.98 20.03
CA GLY A 66 -1.73 -3.69 20.69
C GLY A 66 -0.72 -2.75 20.01
N ASP A 67 0.23 -3.31 19.25
CA ASP A 67 1.33 -2.58 18.62
C ASP A 67 0.93 -1.86 17.32
N VAL A 68 -0.18 -2.28 16.71
CA VAL A 68 -0.71 -1.68 15.46
C VAL A 68 -1.35 -0.34 15.76
N ALA A 69 -1.06 0.69 14.97
CA ALA A 69 -1.64 2.02 15.10
C ALA A 69 -3.18 2.01 14.92
N ASP A 70 -3.89 2.82 15.71
CA ASP A 70 -5.36 2.92 15.64
C ASP A 70 -5.81 3.39 14.25
N GLU A 71 -5.02 4.26 13.63
CA GLU A 71 -5.20 4.77 12.28
C GLU A 71 -5.28 3.66 11.25
N ALA A 72 -4.60 2.52 11.44
CA ALA A 72 -4.67 1.39 10.51
C ALA A 72 -6.06 0.72 10.54
N LEU A 73 -6.66 0.56 11.73
CA LEU A 73 -8.02 0.03 11.86
C LEU A 73 -9.05 0.99 11.29
N LEU A 74 -8.88 2.30 11.53
CA LEU A 74 -9.76 3.32 10.98
C LEU A 74 -9.64 3.44 9.46
N ARG A 75 -8.42 3.31 8.93
CA ARG A 75 -8.16 3.26 7.48
C ARG A 75 -8.82 2.04 6.85
N THR A 76 -8.75 0.89 7.51
CA THR A 76 -9.44 -0.34 7.08
C THR A 76 -10.94 -0.13 7.04
N HIS A 77 -11.54 0.40 8.11
CA HIS A 77 -12.96 0.73 8.15
C HIS A 77 -13.33 1.65 6.97
N HIS A 78 -12.55 2.72 6.75
CA HIS A 78 -12.78 3.66 5.64
C HIS A 78 -12.75 2.97 4.27
N ILE A 79 -11.74 2.14 3.97
CA ILE A 79 -11.64 1.42 2.69
C ILE A 79 -12.86 0.51 2.50
N VAL A 80 -13.19 -0.31 3.50
CA VAL A 80 -14.29 -1.28 3.42
C VAL A 80 -15.64 -0.61 3.20
N THR A 81 -15.95 0.44 3.97
CA THR A 81 -17.26 1.10 3.87
C THR A 81 -17.45 1.84 2.56
N HIS A 82 -16.38 2.33 1.93
CA HIS A 82 -16.47 3.02 0.65
C HIS A 82 -16.53 2.05 -0.54
N ILE A 83 -15.69 1.01 -0.57
CA ILE A 83 -15.72 0.00 -1.65
C ILE A 83 -17.10 -0.67 -1.73
N LEU A 84 -17.71 -0.98 -0.58
CA LEU A 84 -19.00 -1.65 -0.51
C LEU A 84 -20.18 -0.70 -0.25
N ALA A 85 -20.02 0.60 -0.52
CA ALA A 85 -21.08 1.59 -0.30
C ALA A 85 -22.37 1.28 -1.10
N GLY A 86 -22.23 0.68 -2.29
CA GLY A 86 -23.35 0.23 -3.13
C GLY A 86 -23.79 -1.22 -2.89
N ARG A 87 -23.11 -1.96 -2.00
CA ARG A 87 -23.30 -3.41 -1.77
C ARG A 87 -23.35 -3.81 -0.28
N PRO A 88 -24.31 -3.29 0.50
CA PRO A 88 -24.47 -3.69 1.89
C PRO A 88 -24.78 -5.19 2.05
N ASP A 89 -25.38 -5.82 1.04
CA ASP A 89 -25.66 -7.26 1.00
C ASP A 89 -24.39 -8.13 1.06
N ILE A 90 -23.28 -7.65 0.49
CA ILE A 90 -21.98 -8.32 0.58
C ILE A 90 -21.43 -8.23 2.00
N LEU A 91 -21.48 -7.06 2.63
CA LEU A 91 -21.07 -6.87 4.03
C LEU A 91 -21.90 -7.75 4.98
N ASP A 92 -23.21 -7.80 4.77
CA ASP A 92 -24.12 -8.64 5.56
C ASP A 92 -23.78 -10.13 5.43
N ALA A 93 -23.43 -10.59 4.21
CA ALA A 93 -23.03 -11.96 3.97
C ALA A 93 -21.73 -12.32 4.72
N MET A 94 -20.74 -11.41 4.69
CA MET A 94 -19.49 -11.57 5.44
C MET A 94 -19.72 -11.57 6.95
N ALA A 95 -20.51 -10.63 7.47
CA ALA A 95 -20.85 -10.53 8.89
C ALA A 95 -21.57 -11.77 9.41
N LYS A 96 -22.54 -12.31 8.64
CA LYS A 96 -23.27 -13.55 8.97
C LYS A 96 -22.36 -14.77 8.96
N HIS A 97 -21.42 -14.84 8.01
CA HIS A 97 -20.43 -15.91 7.97
C HIS A 97 -19.43 -15.85 9.14
N GLY A 98 -19.20 -14.66 9.69
CA GLY A 98 -18.17 -14.43 10.70
C GLY A 98 -16.80 -14.17 10.09
N THR A 99 -16.76 -13.63 8.87
CA THR A 99 -15.55 -13.08 8.26
C THR A 99 -14.90 -12.07 9.20
N ARG A 100 -13.57 -12.04 9.24
CA ARG A 100 -12.81 -11.03 9.98
C ARG A 100 -11.61 -10.54 9.18
N LEU A 101 -11.32 -9.26 9.34
CA LEU A 101 -10.15 -8.60 8.80
C LEU A 101 -9.11 -8.45 9.92
N ILE A 102 -7.87 -8.85 9.65
CA ILE A 102 -6.78 -8.80 10.62
C ILE A 102 -5.66 -7.92 10.06
N ILE A 103 -5.09 -7.07 10.89
CA ILE A 103 -3.97 -6.21 10.47
C ILE A 103 -2.67 -6.81 10.99
N ILE A 104 -1.74 -7.06 10.08
CA ILE A 104 -0.38 -7.49 10.43
C ILE A 104 0.44 -6.24 10.69
N GLY A 105 0.95 -6.06 11.91
CA GLY A 105 1.74 -4.87 12.26
C GLY A 105 3.01 -4.73 11.43
N LYS A 106 3.50 -3.51 11.29
CA LYS A 106 4.67 -3.16 10.46
C LYS A 106 5.98 -3.84 10.90
N ASP A 107 6.04 -4.25 12.17
CA ASP A 107 7.17 -4.97 12.79
C ASP A 107 6.79 -6.44 13.12
N GLN A 108 5.62 -6.91 12.67
CA GLN A 108 5.14 -8.29 12.82
C GLN A 108 5.28 -9.06 11.51
N VAL A 109 5.33 -10.38 11.59
CA VAL A 109 5.35 -11.28 10.42
C VAL A 109 4.04 -12.06 10.30
N TYR A 110 3.86 -12.74 9.17
CA TYR A 110 2.61 -13.44 8.84
C TYR A 110 2.21 -14.46 9.91
N THR A 111 3.14 -15.28 10.39
CA THR A 111 2.87 -16.33 11.38
C THR A 111 2.74 -15.82 12.81
N ASP A 112 2.93 -14.52 13.08
CA ASP A 112 2.57 -13.94 14.38
C ASP A 112 1.05 -13.92 14.59
N MET A 113 0.29 -13.93 13.48
CA MET A 113 -1.16 -13.96 13.54
C MET A 113 -1.65 -15.30 14.11
N PRO A 114 -2.58 -15.28 15.08
CA PRO A 114 -3.14 -16.49 15.67
C PRO A 114 -3.58 -17.53 14.64
N GLU A 115 -4.22 -17.10 13.55
CA GLU A 115 -4.76 -17.95 12.48
C GLU A 115 -3.69 -18.66 11.66
N TYR A 116 -2.47 -18.11 11.61
CA TYR A 116 -1.41 -18.55 10.71
C TYR A 116 -0.21 -19.15 11.46
N ARG A 117 -0.20 -19.11 12.80
CA ARG A 117 0.94 -19.53 13.65
C ARG A 117 1.47 -20.95 13.44
N ASN A 118 0.62 -21.85 12.92
CA ASN A 118 0.98 -23.25 12.67
C ASN A 118 1.24 -23.52 11.18
N HIS A 119 1.60 -22.50 10.40
CA HIS A 119 1.91 -22.69 8.99
C HIS A 119 3.09 -23.66 8.80
N PRO A 120 3.00 -24.67 7.92
CA PRO A 120 4.04 -25.69 7.79
C PRO A 120 5.38 -25.17 7.24
N ASN A 121 5.37 -23.98 6.64
CA ASN A 121 6.57 -23.31 6.13
C ASN A 121 6.57 -21.83 6.57
N PRO A 122 6.93 -21.54 7.84
CA PRO A 122 6.82 -20.19 8.40
C PRO A 122 7.81 -19.22 7.75
N ASP A 123 9.06 -19.63 7.55
CA ASP A 123 10.12 -18.77 7.01
C ASP A 123 9.77 -18.25 5.61
N TYR A 124 9.29 -19.14 4.73
CA TYR A 124 8.85 -18.76 3.39
C TYR A 124 7.69 -17.76 3.39
N MET A 125 6.70 -17.96 4.29
CA MET A 125 5.55 -17.05 4.37
C MET A 125 5.95 -15.72 4.98
N ASN A 126 6.74 -15.73 6.05
CA ASN A 126 7.20 -14.52 6.73
C ASN A 126 8.10 -13.65 5.86
N GLU A 127 8.90 -14.27 4.97
CA GLU A 127 9.69 -13.53 3.99
C GLU A 127 8.79 -12.78 2.99
N ARG A 128 7.60 -13.28 2.65
CA ARG A 128 6.89 -12.83 1.44
C ARG A 128 5.54 -12.17 1.70
N VAL A 129 4.77 -12.72 2.63
CA VAL A 129 3.33 -12.47 2.69
C VAL A 129 3.03 -11.33 3.64
N ARG A 130 2.40 -10.29 3.09
CA ARG A 130 1.83 -9.17 3.85
C ARG A 130 0.32 -9.04 3.70
N GLY A 131 -0.31 -9.95 2.96
CA GLY A 131 -1.76 -10.02 2.84
C GLY A 131 -2.20 -11.38 2.35
N THR A 132 -3.43 -11.76 2.68
CA THR A 132 -4.08 -12.97 2.17
C THR A 132 -5.58 -12.76 2.27
N GLY A 133 -6.30 -12.90 1.16
CA GLY A 133 -7.74 -12.84 1.09
C GLY A 133 -8.40 -14.19 1.30
N GLY A 134 -9.49 -14.21 2.07
CA GLY A 134 -10.27 -15.40 2.29
C GLY A 134 -11.58 -15.10 3.00
N LEU A 135 -12.60 -15.92 2.77
CA LEU A 135 -13.91 -15.64 3.34
C LEU A 135 -13.94 -15.74 4.88
N ASP A 136 -13.12 -16.61 5.47
CA ASP A 136 -13.02 -16.69 6.93
C ASP A 136 -12.21 -15.53 7.50
N VAL A 137 -11.02 -15.31 6.94
CA VAL A 137 -10.01 -14.39 7.47
C VAL A 137 -9.31 -13.74 6.28
N THR A 138 -9.25 -12.42 6.32
CA THR A 138 -8.45 -11.63 5.39
C THR A 138 -7.44 -10.80 6.16
N SER A 139 -6.20 -10.78 5.67
CA SER A 139 -5.11 -10.02 6.29
C SER A 139 -4.48 -9.04 5.31
N PHE A 140 -3.95 -7.94 5.85
CA PHE A 140 -3.12 -6.99 5.13
C PHE A 140 -2.19 -6.23 6.09
N GLY A 141 -1.06 -5.77 5.58
CA GLY A 141 -0.01 -5.10 6.35
C GLY A 141 -0.36 -3.67 6.75
N GLU A 142 -0.05 -3.31 7.98
CA GLU A 142 -0.17 -1.96 8.53
C GLU A 142 0.60 -0.94 7.69
N GLU A 143 1.82 -1.30 7.26
CA GLU A 143 2.68 -0.43 6.46
C GLU A 143 2.05 -0.05 5.12
N ASN A 144 1.28 -0.94 4.51
CA ASN A 144 0.56 -0.65 3.26
C ASN A 144 -0.67 0.21 3.50
N LEU A 145 -1.48 -0.11 4.52
CA LEU A 145 -2.63 0.70 4.91
C LEU A 145 -2.23 2.16 5.16
N LEU A 146 -1.12 2.36 5.86
CA LEU A 146 -0.66 3.67 6.31
C LEU A 146 0.40 4.32 5.40
N HIS A 147 0.78 3.67 4.30
CA HIS A 147 1.84 4.14 3.39
C HIS A 147 3.14 4.46 4.15
N LEU A 148 3.58 3.54 5.00
CA LEU A 148 4.81 3.70 5.78
C LEU A 148 6.05 3.43 4.91
N PRO A 149 7.22 4.01 5.26
CA PRO A 149 8.47 3.90 4.49
C PRO A 149 8.94 2.51 4.06
N LEU A 150 8.52 1.47 4.78
CA LEU A 150 9.02 0.10 4.61
C LEU A 150 7.94 -0.84 4.08
N ASP A 151 7.02 -0.27 3.31
CA ASP A 151 6.08 -1.03 2.52
C ASP A 151 6.76 -1.60 1.26
N ARG A 152 6.65 -2.91 1.08
CA ARG A 152 7.15 -3.62 -0.11
C ARG A 152 6.21 -3.45 -1.30
N TYR A 153 4.99 -3.04 -1.02
CA TYR A 153 3.88 -2.87 -1.93
C TYR A 153 3.47 -1.40 -2.03
N ASP A 154 4.45 -0.51 -1.90
CA ASP A 154 4.33 0.94 -1.86
C ASP A 154 3.74 1.58 -3.14
N ASP A 155 3.48 0.79 -4.17
CA ASP A 155 2.88 1.18 -5.45
C ASP A 155 1.51 0.53 -5.71
N GLU A 156 0.89 -0.08 -4.70
CA GLU A 156 -0.48 -0.59 -4.77
C GLU A 156 -1.18 -0.62 -3.40
N SER A 157 -2.46 -0.99 -3.39
CA SER A 157 -3.18 -1.33 -2.16
C SER A 157 -3.41 -2.84 -2.05
N ILE A 158 -2.61 -3.53 -1.24
CA ILE A 158 -2.85 -4.93 -0.86
C ILE A 158 -4.21 -5.03 -0.17
N ALA A 159 -4.56 -4.08 0.69
CA ALA A 159 -5.83 -4.11 1.39
C ALA A 159 -7.03 -4.18 0.43
N VAL A 160 -6.96 -3.45 -0.71
CA VAL A 160 -7.99 -3.53 -1.76
C VAL A 160 -7.94 -4.88 -2.47
N HIS A 161 -6.75 -5.34 -2.86
CA HIS A 161 -6.55 -6.63 -3.54
C HIS A 161 -7.12 -7.81 -2.75
N GLU A 162 -6.68 -7.98 -1.50
CA GLU A 162 -7.07 -9.10 -0.65
C GLU A 162 -8.54 -9.00 -0.22
N PHE A 163 -9.05 -7.79 -0.05
CA PHE A 163 -10.47 -7.60 0.21
C PHE A 163 -11.32 -7.95 -1.02
N CYS A 164 -10.82 -7.74 -2.25
CA CYS A 164 -11.50 -8.18 -3.46
C CYS A 164 -11.59 -9.71 -3.55
N HIS A 165 -10.57 -10.47 -3.12
CA HIS A 165 -10.67 -11.93 -2.96
C HIS A 165 -11.75 -12.33 -1.94
N THR A 166 -11.88 -11.57 -0.85
CA THR A 166 -12.94 -11.75 0.16
C THR A 166 -14.32 -11.50 -0.44
N ILE A 167 -14.47 -10.43 -1.21
CA ILE A 167 -15.69 -10.03 -1.91
C ILE A 167 -16.08 -11.10 -2.93
N ASP A 168 -15.14 -11.62 -3.73
CA ASP A 168 -15.35 -12.71 -4.67
C ASP A 168 -15.92 -13.96 -3.96
N ALA A 169 -15.32 -14.35 -2.84
CA ALA A 169 -15.79 -15.47 -2.04
C ALA A 169 -17.19 -15.24 -1.43
N ALA A 170 -17.48 -14.02 -0.97
CA ALA A 170 -18.80 -13.67 -0.44
C ALA A 170 -19.87 -13.66 -1.55
N LEU A 171 -19.57 -13.06 -2.70
CA LEU A 171 -20.45 -13.05 -3.88
C LEU A 171 -20.80 -14.45 -4.34
N SER A 172 -19.83 -15.36 -4.31
CA SER A 172 -20.05 -16.78 -4.66
C SER A 172 -21.10 -17.48 -3.80
N ARG A 173 -21.42 -16.94 -2.62
CA ARG A 173 -22.45 -17.48 -1.73
C ARG A 173 -23.81 -16.84 -1.88
N ILE A 174 -23.87 -15.60 -2.34
CA ILE A 174 -25.12 -14.83 -2.43
C ILE A 174 -25.61 -14.60 -3.85
N ASP A 175 -24.76 -14.85 -4.85
CA ASP A 175 -25.08 -14.75 -6.27
C ASP A 175 -24.52 -15.98 -7.00
N SER A 176 -25.41 -16.92 -7.32
CA SER A 176 -25.06 -18.16 -8.03
C SER A 176 -24.53 -17.93 -9.45
N THR A 177 -24.75 -16.76 -10.04
CA THR A 177 -24.26 -16.40 -11.38
C THR A 177 -22.86 -15.81 -11.37
N TRP A 178 -22.37 -15.35 -10.20
CA TRP A 178 -21.14 -14.58 -10.07
C TRP A 178 -19.93 -15.26 -10.70
N ARG A 179 -19.66 -16.52 -10.30
CA ARG A 179 -18.51 -17.29 -10.80
C ARG A 179 -18.53 -17.50 -12.31
N LYS A 180 -19.73 -17.67 -12.88
CA LYS A 180 -19.91 -17.79 -14.33
C LYS A 180 -19.55 -16.49 -15.03
N ARG A 181 -20.10 -15.35 -14.56
CA ARG A 181 -19.83 -14.02 -15.13
C ARG A 181 -18.33 -13.69 -15.09
N LEU A 182 -17.70 -13.84 -13.91
CA LEU A 182 -16.27 -13.62 -13.75
C LEU A 182 -15.43 -14.52 -14.68
N GLY A 183 -15.75 -15.81 -14.73
CA GLY A 183 -15.03 -16.77 -15.58
C GLY A 183 -15.22 -16.54 -17.07
N GLU A 184 -16.38 -16.03 -17.51
CA GLU A 184 -16.64 -15.63 -18.89
C GLU A 184 -15.84 -14.38 -19.27
N THR A 185 -15.88 -13.33 -18.43
CA THR A 185 -15.11 -12.10 -18.65
C THR A 185 -13.61 -12.39 -18.70
N TYR A 186 -13.09 -13.15 -17.73
CA TYR A 186 -11.67 -13.56 -17.71
C TYR A 186 -11.26 -14.29 -18.99
N ARG A 187 -12.00 -15.34 -19.40
CA ARG A 187 -11.67 -16.10 -20.62
C ARG A 187 -11.71 -15.24 -21.87
N LYS A 188 -12.65 -14.28 -21.95
CA LYS A 188 -12.73 -13.34 -23.06
C LYS A 188 -11.50 -12.42 -23.09
N ALA A 189 -11.10 -11.86 -21.95
CA ALA A 189 -9.89 -11.06 -21.81
C ALA A 189 -8.64 -11.83 -22.26
N MET A 190 -8.48 -13.08 -21.80
CA MET A 190 -7.35 -13.94 -22.19
C MET A 190 -7.37 -14.29 -23.68
N THR A 191 -8.54 -14.60 -24.24
CA THR A 191 -8.70 -14.88 -25.70
C THR A 191 -8.29 -13.69 -26.55
N ASN A 192 -8.58 -12.48 -26.08
CA ASN A 192 -8.21 -11.22 -26.74
C ASN A 192 -6.74 -10.83 -26.52
N GLY A 193 -5.96 -11.65 -25.82
CA GLY A 193 -4.55 -11.37 -25.52
C GLY A 193 -4.34 -10.25 -24.50
N LEU A 194 -5.39 -9.86 -23.75
CA LEU A 194 -5.27 -8.88 -22.67
C LEU A 194 -4.52 -9.50 -21.49
N TRP A 195 -3.88 -8.65 -20.68
CA TRP A 195 -3.14 -9.01 -19.47
C TRP A 195 -2.01 -10.02 -19.69
N ARG A 196 -1.56 -10.21 -20.94
CA ARG A 196 -0.48 -11.13 -21.26
C ARG A 196 0.77 -10.81 -20.42
N PHE A 197 1.31 -11.83 -19.75
CA PHE A 197 2.43 -11.75 -18.80
C PHE A 197 2.17 -10.92 -17.52
N ALA A 198 0.97 -10.36 -17.35
CA ALA A 198 0.57 -9.71 -16.11
C ALA A 198 0.01 -10.74 -15.11
N TYR A 199 0.05 -10.39 -13.83
CA TYR A 199 -0.41 -11.20 -12.71
C TYR A 199 -1.92 -11.47 -12.81
N ALA A 200 -2.68 -10.50 -13.32
CA ALA A 200 -4.09 -10.63 -13.65
C ALA A 200 -4.42 -11.81 -14.61
N ALA A 201 -3.47 -12.27 -15.43
CA ALA A 201 -3.68 -13.42 -16.32
C ALA A 201 -3.41 -14.78 -15.68
N SER A 202 -3.05 -14.83 -14.39
CA SER A 202 -2.72 -16.08 -13.72
C SER A 202 -3.95 -16.97 -13.50
N ASN A 203 -5.06 -16.39 -13.03
CA ASN A 203 -6.33 -17.07 -12.83
C ASN A 203 -7.49 -16.06 -12.68
N PRO A 204 -8.77 -16.51 -12.70
CA PRO A 204 -9.91 -15.60 -12.60
C PRO A 204 -10.01 -14.80 -11.29
N ALA A 205 -9.49 -15.30 -10.16
CA ALA A 205 -9.55 -14.58 -8.89
C ALA A 205 -8.55 -13.41 -8.87
N GLU A 206 -7.32 -13.64 -9.35
CA GLU A 206 -6.33 -12.56 -9.49
C GLU A 206 -6.77 -11.55 -10.54
N TYR A 207 -7.34 -12.02 -11.66
CA TYR A 207 -7.97 -11.13 -12.62
C TYR A 207 -8.97 -10.18 -11.97
N TRP A 208 -9.88 -10.70 -11.13
CA TRP A 208 -10.86 -9.90 -10.41
C TRP A 208 -10.22 -8.87 -9.48
N ALA A 209 -9.25 -9.29 -8.67
CA ALA A 209 -8.58 -8.40 -7.72
C ALA A 209 -7.83 -7.26 -8.44
N GLU A 210 -7.11 -7.58 -9.51
CA GLU A 210 -6.31 -6.64 -10.30
C GLU A 210 -7.18 -5.61 -11.05
N ILE A 211 -8.25 -6.06 -11.74
CA ILE A 211 -9.14 -5.12 -12.43
C ILE A 211 -9.89 -4.22 -11.42
N ALA A 212 -10.21 -4.74 -10.24
CA ALA A 212 -10.82 -3.93 -9.18
C ALA A 212 -9.82 -2.91 -8.62
N GLN A 213 -8.56 -3.28 -8.41
CA GLN A 213 -7.51 -2.32 -8.04
C GLN A 213 -7.37 -1.21 -9.09
N SER A 214 -7.35 -1.55 -10.38
CA SER A 214 -7.28 -0.54 -11.45
C SER A 214 -8.53 0.34 -11.44
N TYR A 215 -9.72 -0.22 -11.23
CA TYR A 215 -10.97 0.55 -11.11
C TYR A 215 -10.98 1.55 -9.95
N PHE A 216 -10.26 1.25 -8.87
CA PHE A 216 -10.10 2.13 -7.71
C PHE A 216 -8.80 2.95 -7.71
N ASP A 217 -8.05 2.95 -8.82
CA ASP A 217 -6.77 3.67 -9.01
C ASP A 217 -5.67 3.30 -8.00
N CYS A 218 -5.58 2.02 -7.64
CA CYS A 218 -4.60 1.53 -6.69
C CYS A 218 -3.90 0.24 -7.16
N ASN A 219 -3.88 0.00 -8.48
CA ASN A 219 -3.11 -1.10 -9.05
C ASN A 219 -1.65 -0.68 -9.32
N ARG A 220 -0.75 -1.61 -9.08
CA ARG A 220 0.65 -1.54 -9.46
C ARG A 220 0.78 -1.58 -10.99
N ILE A 221 1.75 -0.84 -11.52
CA ILE A 221 2.02 -0.79 -12.97
C ILE A 221 3.50 -0.94 -13.31
N ASN A 222 3.77 -1.35 -14.55
CA ASN A 222 5.07 -1.33 -15.22
C ASN A 222 6.19 -2.07 -14.45
N ASN A 223 5.90 -3.28 -13.97
CA ASN A 223 6.90 -4.17 -13.40
C ASN A 223 6.90 -5.54 -14.12
N TRP A 224 7.68 -6.52 -13.62
CA TRP A 224 7.83 -7.81 -14.29
C TRP A 224 6.54 -8.61 -14.49
N ASN A 225 5.52 -8.39 -13.66
CA ASN A 225 4.23 -9.07 -13.72
C ASN A 225 3.03 -8.10 -13.71
N HIS A 226 3.20 -6.82 -14.04
CA HIS A 226 2.11 -5.86 -14.14
C HIS A 226 2.29 -5.03 -15.40
N ASN A 227 1.20 -4.85 -16.14
CA ASN A 227 1.18 -4.02 -17.34
C ASN A 227 1.07 -2.52 -16.97
N SER A 228 0.65 -1.68 -17.91
CA SER A 228 0.52 -0.23 -17.71
C SER A 228 -0.85 0.23 -17.18
N ILE A 229 -1.76 -0.69 -16.84
CA ILE A 229 -3.17 -0.38 -16.55
C ILE A 229 -3.38 -0.19 -15.04
N GLY A 230 -3.26 1.06 -14.58
CA GLY A 230 -3.34 1.44 -13.17
C GLY A 230 -4.60 2.19 -12.76
N THR A 231 -5.36 2.74 -13.71
CA THR A 231 -6.52 3.59 -13.43
C THR A 231 -7.82 3.08 -14.01
N ARG A 232 -8.94 3.58 -13.49
CA ARG A 232 -10.29 3.24 -13.95
C ARG A 232 -10.47 3.54 -15.43
N GLU A 233 -9.97 4.69 -15.87
CA GLU A 233 -10.02 5.14 -17.26
C GLU A 233 -9.20 4.23 -18.19
N GLN A 234 -7.99 3.87 -17.76
CA GLN A 234 -7.13 2.95 -18.50
C GLN A 234 -7.78 1.57 -18.62
N LEU A 235 -8.37 1.06 -17.53
CA LEU A 235 -9.11 -0.20 -17.52
C LEU A 235 -10.27 -0.15 -18.53
N LYS A 236 -11.08 0.91 -18.52
CA LYS A 236 -12.21 1.06 -19.44
C LYS A 236 -11.79 1.02 -20.91
N GLN A 237 -10.63 1.59 -21.24
CA GLN A 237 -10.11 1.61 -22.60
C GLN A 237 -9.46 0.27 -23.01
N TYR A 238 -8.75 -0.37 -22.08
CA TYR A 238 -7.98 -1.58 -22.34
C TYR A 238 -8.81 -2.87 -22.25
N ASP A 239 -9.62 -2.99 -21.21
CA ASP A 239 -10.48 -4.13 -20.89
C ASP A 239 -11.89 -3.62 -20.49
N PRO A 240 -12.71 -3.19 -21.47
CA PRO A 240 -14.04 -2.66 -21.21
C PRO A 240 -14.98 -3.68 -20.55
N ASP A 241 -14.85 -4.97 -20.87
CA ASP A 241 -15.66 -6.01 -20.22
C ASP A 241 -15.29 -6.19 -18.74
N GLY A 242 -13.99 -6.12 -18.42
CA GLY A 242 -13.49 -6.09 -17.04
C GLY A 242 -13.98 -4.85 -16.28
N TYR A 243 -13.90 -3.67 -16.89
CA TYR A 243 -14.47 -2.43 -16.34
C TYR A 243 -15.96 -2.58 -16.02
N ASP A 244 -16.75 -3.09 -16.97
CA ASP A 244 -18.20 -3.25 -16.81
C ASP A 244 -18.54 -4.28 -15.73
N LEU A 245 -17.76 -5.37 -15.62
CA LEU A 245 -17.92 -6.35 -14.54
C LEU A 245 -17.73 -5.69 -13.16
N VAL A 246 -16.68 -4.90 -12.98
CA VAL A 246 -16.40 -4.19 -11.73
C VAL A 246 -17.50 -3.18 -11.42
N HIS A 247 -17.83 -2.33 -12.39
CA HIS A 247 -18.83 -1.28 -12.25
C HIS A 247 -20.21 -1.84 -11.85
N ALA A 248 -20.68 -2.87 -12.56
CA ALA A 248 -21.96 -3.52 -12.28
C ALA A 248 -21.97 -4.27 -10.94
N THR A 249 -20.81 -4.75 -10.49
CA THR A 249 -20.68 -5.49 -9.23
C THR A 249 -20.75 -4.57 -8.02
N PHE A 250 -20.01 -3.46 -8.01
CA PHE A 250 -19.97 -2.56 -6.86
C PHE A 250 -21.18 -1.62 -6.76
N LYS A 251 -21.92 -1.39 -7.86
CA LYS A 251 -23.15 -0.58 -7.87
C LYS A 251 -22.99 0.80 -7.23
N LEU A 252 -21.81 1.41 -7.42
CA LEU A 252 -21.56 2.76 -6.95
C LEU A 252 -22.35 3.75 -7.83
N THR A 253 -22.90 4.75 -7.18
CA THR A 253 -23.61 5.89 -7.74
C THR A 253 -22.71 7.12 -7.71
N PRO A 254 -23.02 8.21 -8.43
CA PRO A 254 -22.24 9.44 -8.33
C PRO A 254 -22.09 9.99 -6.90
N ALA A 255 -23.05 9.72 -6.01
CA ALA A 255 -23.02 10.20 -4.62
C ALA A 255 -22.06 9.42 -3.71
N ASN A 256 -21.68 8.20 -4.09
CA ASN A 256 -20.75 7.35 -3.34
C ASN A 256 -19.65 6.76 -4.24
N ASP A 257 -19.38 7.41 -5.37
CA ASP A 257 -18.24 7.07 -6.20
C ASP A 257 -16.97 7.31 -5.39
N TRP A 258 -16.08 6.34 -5.42
CA TRP A 258 -14.90 6.34 -4.59
C TRP A 258 -13.71 5.87 -5.39
N ARG A 259 -12.58 6.54 -5.15
CA ARG A 259 -11.26 6.17 -5.65
C ARG A 259 -10.33 6.09 -4.46
N PHE A 260 -9.42 5.13 -4.48
CA PHE A 260 -8.44 5.01 -3.43
C PHE A 260 -7.55 6.26 -3.43
N GLN A 261 -7.45 6.90 -2.27
CA GLN A 261 -6.58 8.05 -2.08
C GLN A 261 -5.44 7.65 -1.15
N PRO A 262 -4.19 7.55 -1.65
CA PRO A 262 -3.05 7.20 -0.81
C PRO A 262 -2.86 8.27 0.29
N LEU A 263 -2.47 7.86 1.49
CA LEU A 263 -2.24 8.81 2.60
C LEU A 263 -0.98 9.66 2.38
N ARG A 264 -0.07 9.16 1.57
CA ARG A 264 1.18 9.80 1.18
C ARG A 264 1.59 9.26 -0.18
N ARG A 265 2.23 10.12 -0.99
CA ARG A 265 2.88 9.69 -2.22
C ARG A 265 4.03 8.73 -1.91
N GLN A 266 4.03 7.58 -2.56
CA GLN A 266 5.11 6.58 -2.48
C GLN A 266 5.70 6.29 -3.88
N PRO A 267 6.98 5.85 -3.97
CA PRO A 267 7.96 5.85 -2.89
C PRO A 267 8.22 7.28 -2.36
N SER A 268 8.70 7.38 -1.12
CA SER A 268 8.98 8.65 -0.45
C SER A 268 10.42 8.73 0.03
N VAL A 269 10.88 9.94 0.33
CA VAL A 269 12.17 10.22 0.95
C VAL A 269 11.93 10.57 2.41
N LEU A 270 12.54 9.82 3.31
CA LEU A 270 12.31 9.93 4.75
C LEU A 270 13.62 9.81 5.51
N PRO A 271 13.68 10.16 6.81
CA PRO A 271 14.84 9.84 7.63
C PRO A 271 15.09 8.32 7.68
N PRO A 272 16.34 7.86 7.71
CA PRO A 272 16.64 6.43 7.84
C PRO A 272 15.97 5.80 9.06
N PRO A 273 15.21 4.70 8.90
CA PRO A 273 14.58 4.03 10.02
C PRO A 273 15.63 3.46 10.98
N ALA A 274 15.40 3.61 12.30
CA ALA A 274 16.34 3.25 13.35
C ALA A 274 16.85 1.79 13.27
N LYS A 275 15.99 0.86 12.78
CA LYS A 275 16.34 -0.56 12.65
C LYS A 275 17.54 -0.83 11.72
N PHE A 276 17.82 0.07 10.79
CA PHE A 276 18.95 -0.07 9.87
C PHE A 276 20.28 0.42 10.45
N LYS A 277 20.27 1.08 11.62
CA LYS A 277 21.49 1.59 12.30
C LYS A 277 22.40 2.42 11.37
N ILE A 278 21.79 3.24 10.51
CA ILE A 278 22.50 4.08 9.56
C ILE A 278 23.20 5.24 10.28
N ASP A 279 24.39 5.61 9.82
CA ASP A 279 25.16 6.74 10.35
C ASP A 279 24.36 8.06 10.24
N ARG A 280 24.54 8.96 11.22
CA ARG A 280 23.81 10.24 11.31
C ARG A 280 24.12 11.21 10.17
N TYR A 281 25.22 10.99 9.45
CA TYR A 281 25.51 11.71 8.22
C TYR A 281 24.36 11.58 7.20
N TYR A 282 23.76 10.40 7.09
CA TYR A 282 22.64 10.15 6.21
C TYR A 282 21.34 10.59 6.87
N THR A 283 20.70 11.61 6.31
CA THR A 283 19.41 12.12 6.78
C THR A 283 18.27 11.79 5.83
N LYS A 284 18.57 11.22 4.66
CA LYS A 284 17.61 10.82 3.63
C LYS A 284 17.74 9.34 3.32
N PHE A 285 16.59 8.69 3.18
CA PHE A 285 16.43 7.27 2.91
C PHE A 285 15.24 7.08 1.97
N THR A 286 15.40 6.18 1.02
CA THR A 286 14.27 5.63 0.26
C THR A 286 14.54 4.14 -0.02
N TRP A 287 13.47 3.36 -0.11
CA TRP A 287 13.55 1.89 -0.19
C TRP A 287 13.13 1.43 -1.59
N ALA A 288 14.11 1.08 -2.41
CA ALA A 288 13.87 0.68 -3.79
C ALA A 288 13.73 -0.85 -3.87
N ARG A 289 12.51 -1.38 -3.66
CA ARG A 289 12.25 -2.84 -3.63
C ARG A 289 13.19 -3.55 -2.65
N GLU A 290 13.18 -3.06 -1.43
CA GLU A 290 14.02 -3.53 -0.33
C GLU A 290 15.51 -3.13 -0.38
N PHE A 291 15.95 -2.54 -1.50
CA PHE A 291 17.30 -2.01 -1.63
C PHE A 291 17.43 -0.62 -1.00
N THR A 292 18.46 -0.44 -0.18
CA THR A 292 18.65 0.78 0.61
C THR A 292 19.35 1.87 -0.21
N VAL A 293 18.68 3.01 -0.36
CA VAL A 293 19.23 4.22 -0.98
C VAL A 293 19.33 5.31 0.08
N LEU A 294 20.50 5.92 0.21
CA LEU A 294 20.84 6.90 1.25
C LEU A 294 21.32 8.22 0.63
N GLY A 295 21.08 9.30 1.34
CA GLY A 295 21.60 10.63 1.00
C GLY A 295 21.77 11.47 2.26
N SER A 296 22.63 12.48 2.18
CA SER A 296 22.75 13.47 3.25
C SER A 296 21.61 14.51 3.15
N LYS A 297 21.66 15.52 4.01
CA LYS A 297 20.75 16.68 3.95
C LYS A 297 20.95 17.53 2.69
N GLU A 298 22.11 17.45 2.04
CA GLU A 298 22.48 18.27 0.89
C GLU A 298 21.95 17.70 -0.44
N VAL A 299 21.57 16.42 -0.46
CA VAL A 299 21.02 15.74 -1.64
C VAL A 299 19.56 16.13 -1.85
N SER A 300 19.11 16.41 -3.07
CA SER A 300 17.67 16.66 -3.33
C SER A 300 16.79 15.40 -3.21
N ASP A 301 15.52 15.58 -2.79
CA ASP A 301 14.55 14.47 -2.76
C ASP A 301 14.28 13.92 -4.17
N GLU A 302 14.37 14.78 -5.19
CA GLU A 302 14.22 14.40 -6.59
C GLU A 302 15.29 13.39 -7.01
N ALA A 303 16.55 13.63 -6.64
CA ALA A 303 17.65 12.70 -6.94
C ALA A 303 17.47 11.35 -6.23
N MET A 304 17.06 11.38 -4.96
CA MET A 304 16.76 10.17 -4.19
C MET A 304 15.67 9.32 -4.86
N LEU A 305 14.56 9.94 -5.26
CA LEU A 305 13.46 9.25 -5.94
C LEU A 305 13.83 8.80 -7.35
N LYS A 306 14.68 9.55 -8.06
CA LYS A 306 15.19 9.17 -9.38
C LYS A 306 16.07 7.93 -9.30
N VAL A 307 16.98 7.84 -8.32
CA VAL A 307 17.75 6.62 -8.06
C VAL A 307 16.83 5.44 -7.73
N ASN A 308 15.82 5.65 -6.88
CA ASN A 308 14.84 4.62 -6.56
C ASN A 308 14.15 4.09 -7.82
N ASP A 309 13.63 4.99 -8.67
CA ASP A 309 12.98 4.65 -9.94
C ASP A 309 13.92 3.88 -10.89
N ILE A 310 15.18 4.33 -11.02
CA ILE A 310 16.19 3.63 -11.85
C ILE A 310 16.42 2.21 -11.33
N ILE A 311 16.62 2.01 -10.03
CA ILE A 311 16.84 0.68 -9.43
C ILE A 311 15.61 -0.22 -9.67
N ARG A 312 14.40 0.28 -9.42
CA ARG A 312 13.15 -0.47 -9.66
C ARG A 312 13.03 -0.94 -11.11
N LYS A 313 13.36 -0.07 -12.07
CA LYS A 313 13.29 -0.37 -13.51
C LYS A 313 14.41 -1.30 -13.97
N MET A 314 15.63 -1.04 -13.55
CA MET A 314 16.81 -1.83 -13.90
C MET A 314 16.67 -3.29 -13.44
N PHE A 315 16.11 -3.50 -12.24
CA PHE A 315 15.92 -4.83 -11.67
C PHE A 315 14.50 -5.35 -11.79
N ALA A 316 13.63 -4.73 -12.60
CA ALA A 316 12.23 -5.14 -12.73
C ALA A 316 12.13 -6.64 -13.02
N TYR A 317 12.86 -7.14 -14.02
CA TYR A 317 12.87 -8.54 -14.46
C TYR A 317 14.00 -9.39 -13.86
N ARG A 318 14.87 -8.80 -13.03
CA ARG A 318 16.04 -9.46 -12.42
C ARG A 318 16.13 -9.16 -10.93
N HIS A 319 15.00 -9.29 -10.24
CA HIS A 319 14.93 -9.09 -8.80
C HIS A 319 15.81 -10.11 -8.04
N ASP A 320 16.16 -11.24 -8.65
CA ASP A 320 17.16 -12.18 -8.14
C ASP A 320 18.54 -11.52 -7.95
N ILE A 321 18.98 -10.68 -8.90
CA ILE A 321 20.23 -9.93 -8.77
C ILE A 321 20.11 -8.88 -7.65
N LEU A 322 18.99 -8.14 -7.62
CA LEU A 322 18.76 -7.16 -6.56
C LEU A 322 18.78 -7.82 -5.17
N LYS A 323 18.13 -8.98 -5.01
CA LYS A 323 18.17 -9.77 -3.78
C LYS A 323 19.58 -10.19 -3.41
N ALA A 324 20.42 -10.60 -4.36
CA ALA A 324 21.81 -10.93 -4.09
C ALA A 324 22.59 -9.71 -3.54
N LEU A 325 22.37 -8.52 -4.10
CA LEU A 325 22.97 -7.28 -3.61
C LEU A 325 22.45 -6.92 -2.20
N ILE A 326 21.15 -7.06 -1.95
CA ILE A 326 20.54 -6.84 -0.63
C ILE A 326 21.12 -7.82 0.40
N ALA A 327 21.24 -9.10 0.05
CA ALA A 327 21.78 -10.15 0.92
C ALA A 327 23.27 -9.92 1.23
N ASP A 328 24.04 -9.38 0.28
CA ASP A 328 25.41 -8.94 0.53
C ASP A 328 25.46 -7.61 1.31
N GLY A 329 24.34 -6.96 1.61
CA GLY A 329 24.30 -5.71 2.37
C GLY A 329 24.75 -4.48 1.59
N VAL A 330 24.66 -4.54 0.26
CA VAL A 330 25.00 -3.42 -0.63
C VAL A 330 24.01 -2.28 -0.45
N ARG A 331 24.52 -1.05 -0.41
CA ARG A 331 23.74 0.18 -0.31
C ARG A 331 24.14 1.14 -1.42
N MET A 332 23.19 1.95 -1.90
CA MET A 332 23.46 3.08 -2.79
C MET A 332 23.45 4.37 -2.00
N VAL A 333 24.43 5.23 -2.26
CA VAL A 333 24.51 6.58 -1.73
C VAL A 333 24.45 7.56 -2.89
N VAL A 334 23.56 8.53 -2.77
CA VAL A 334 23.55 9.71 -3.63
C VAL A 334 24.41 10.78 -2.96
N LEU A 335 25.39 11.30 -3.69
CA LEU A 335 26.32 12.32 -3.21
C LEU A 335 25.84 13.70 -3.67
N GLY A 336 25.64 14.62 -2.73
CA GLY A 336 25.18 15.98 -3.03
C GLY A 336 26.21 16.75 -3.86
N ARG A 337 25.75 17.73 -4.65
CA ARG A 337 26.59 18.46 -5.65
C ARG A 337 27.89 19.05 -5.12
N ASN A 338 27.95 19.41 -3.84
CA ASN A 338 29.14 20.00 -3.21
C ASN A 338 29.85 19.04 -2.23
N GLU A 339 29.36 17.81 -2.09
CA GLU A 339 29.91 16.83 -1.15
C GLU A 339 31.01 16.00 -1.80
N LYS A 340 32.09 15.71 -1.07
CA LYS A 340 33.16 14.84 -1.57
C LYS A 340 32.99 13.42 -1.03
N MET A 341 33.56 12.43 -1.71
CA MET A 341 33.59 11.04 -1.23
C MET A 341 34.23 10.92 0.17
N SER A 342 35.20 11.78 0.49
CA SER A 342 35.81 11.83 1.83
C SER A 342 34.87 12.28 2.95
N ALA A 343 33.68 12.80 2.63
CA ALA A 343 32.66 13.13 3.62
C ALA A 343 31.84 11.90 4.06
N LEU A 344 31.92 10.79 3.32
CA LEU A 344 31.14 9.59 3.62
C LEU A 344 31.74 8.83 4.81
N PRO A 345 30.93 8.38 5.79
CA PRO A 345 31.39 7.63 6.95
C PRO A 345 32.16 6.34 6.61
N GLU A 346 31.85 5.73 5.47
CA GLU A 346 32.48 4.50 4.97
C GLU A 346 33.89 4.72 4.39
N ILE A 347 34.26 5.96 4.06
CA ILE A 347 35.54 6.29 3.43
C ILE A 347 36.53 6.73 4.50
N LYS A 348 37.48 5.84 4.82
CA LYS A 348 38.55 6.13 5.78
C LYS A 348 39.59 7.09 5.19
N ALA A 349 40.18 7.93 6.04
CA ALA A 349 41.20 8.91 5.65
C ALA A 349 42.43 8.32 4.91
N ALA A 350 42.75 7.04 5.13
CA ALA A 350 43.88 6.36 4.47
C ALA A 350 43.60 5.99 2.98
N ASP A 351 42.35 6.06 2.52
CA ASP A 351 41.94 5.74 1.15
C ASP A 351 41.70 7.00 0.29
N ALA A 352 42.14 8.17 0.77
CA ALA A 352 41.83 9.48 0.17
C ALA A 352 42.54 9.78 -1.16
N ASN A 353 43.39 8.88 -1.67
CA ASN A 353 44.06 9.06 -2.97
C ASN A 353 43.08 9.09 -4.17
N GLY A 354 41.80 8.72 -3.97
CA GLY A 354 40.70 8.85 -4.93
C GLY A 354 39.59 9.83 -4.53
N ALA A 355 39.81 10.68 -3.51
CA ALA A 355 38.76 11.53 -2.90
C ALA A 355 38.17 12.62 -3.82
N GLU A 356 38.79 12.86 -4.98
CA GLU A 356 38.28 13.77 -6.02
C GLU A 356 37.25 13.08 -6.93
N LEU A 357 37.19 11.75 -6.97
CA LEU A 357 36.12 11.04 -7.67
C LEU A 357 34.81 11.21 -6.88
N ARG A 358 33.72 11.56 -7.58
CA ARG A 358 32.38 11.74 -6.99
C ARG A 358 31.46 10.53 -7.23
N TYR A 359 32.03 9.42 -7.71
CA TYR A 359 31.37 8.13 -7.90
C TYR A 359 32.23 7.00 -7.32
N HIS A 360 31.61 5.86 -7.05
CA HIS A 360 32.31 4.67 -6.58
C HIS A 360 31.58 3.41 -7.05
N ASP A 361 32.26 2.62 -7.88
CA ASP A 361 31.79 1.30 -8.31
C ASP A 361 31.74 0.32 -7.14
N TYR A 362 31.00 -0.78 -7.27
CA TYR A 362 30.91 -1.76 -6.20
C TYR A 362 32.30 -2.28 -5.81
N SER A 363 32.60 -2.21 -4.51
CA SER A 363 33.74 -2.90 -3.91
C SER A 363 33.25 -3.88 -2.84
N PRO A 364 33.64 -5.17 -2.89
CA PRO A 364 33.26 -6.15 -1.89
C PRO A 364 33.58 -5.74 -0.44
N ASN A 365 34.64 -4.94 -0.25
CA ASN A 365 35.08 -4.50 1.07
C ASN A 365 34.18 -3.41 1.67
N ARG A 366 33.51 -2.61 0.83
CA ARG A 366 32.73 -1.44 1.26
C ARG A 366 31.22 -1.66 1.16
N LYS A 367 30.78 -2.55 0.25
CA LYS A 367 29.36 -2.83 0.01
C LYS A 367 28.57 -1.54 -0.27
N LEU A 368 29.22 -0.62 -0.99
CA LEU A 368 28.77 0.74 -1.22
C LEU A 368 28.90 1.09 -2.70
N LEU A 369 27.79 1.55 -3.27
CA LEU A 369 27.73 2.22 -4.55
C LEU A 369 27.51 3.71 -4.30
N VAL A 370 28.24 4.57 -5.00
CA VAL A 370 28.06 6.02 -4.88
C VAL A 370 27.87 6.66 -6.25
N VAL A 371 26.82 7.46 -6.38
CA VAL A 371 26.50 8.22 -7.59
C VAL A 371 26.30 9.70 -7.27
N PRO A 372 26.81 10.63 -8.10
CA PRO A 372 26.58 12.05 -7.89
C PRO A 372 25.16 12.46 -8.32
N GLU A 373 24.55 13.37 -7.55
CA GLU A 373 23.20 13.89 -7.82
C GLU A 373 23.07 14.47 -9.24
N GLU A 374 24.06 15.24 -9.69
CA GLU A 374 24.05 15.86 -11.02
C GLU A 374 24.00 14.84 -12.17
N ASN A 375 24.59 13.65 -11.99
CA ASN A 375 24.56 12.58 -12.97
C ASN A 375 23.20 11.88 -13.00
N VAL A 376 22.66 11.53 -11.82
CA VAL A 376 21.34 10.90 -11.68
C VAL A 376 20.23 11.76 -12.31
N LEU A 377 20.33 13.08 -12.14
CA LEU A 377 19.37 14.04 -12.66
C LEU A 377 19.67 14.49 -14.10
N GLY A 378 20.83 14.13 -14.67
CA GLY A 378 21.25 14.56 -16.00
C GLY A 378 21.41 16.08 -16.12
N LEU A 379 21.95 16.73 -15.08
CA LEU A 379 22.10 18.18 -15.04
C LEU A 379 23.23 18.66 -15.97
N PRO A 380 23.11 19.87 -16.54
CA PRO A 380 24.20 20.47 -17.31
C PRO A 380 25.47 20.60 -16.47
N GLY A 381 26.62 20.24 -17.05
CA GLY A 381 27.91 20.31 -16.38
C GLY A 381 28.27 19.09 -15.53
N ASP A 382 27.49 18.00 -15.59
CA ASP A 382 27.90 16.71 -15.03
C ASP A 382 29.22 16.23 -15.66
N PRO A 383 30.31 16.08 -14.87
CA PRO A 383 31.58 15.57 -15.39
C PRO A 383 31.51 14.10 -15.83
N PHE A 384 30.42 13.39 -15.52
CA PHE A 384 30.19 11.98 -15.86
C PHE A 384 29.00 11.77 -16.82
N ALA A 385 28.58 12.81 -17.54
CA ALA A 385 27.44 12.69 -18.46
C ALA A 385 27.63 11.53 -19.46
N GLY A 386 26.69 10.58 -19.45
CA GLY A 386 26.72 9.39 -20.32
C GLY A 386 27.59 8.22 -19.81
N LYS A 387 28.16 8.33 -18.61
CA LYS A 387 28.79 7.21 -17.87
C LYS A 387 27.89 6.69 -16.77
#